data_AF-A0A965A7T8-F1
#
_entry.id   AF-A0A965A7T8-F1
#
_cell.length_a   1.000
_cell.length_b   1.000
_cell.length_c   1.000
_cell.angle_alpha   90.00
_cell.angle_beta   90.00
_cell.angle_gamma   90.00
#
_symmetry.space_group_name_H-M   'P 1'
#
loop_
_entity.id
_entity.type
_entity.pdbx_description
1 polymer ?
#
loop_
_entity_poly.entity_id
_entity_poly.type
_entity_poly.pdbx_seq_one_letter_code
_entity_poly.pdbx_strand_id
1 'polypeptide(L)'
;MTKQELLQHCRQNKRIHKDDLILSICSQKKVLDVGCIGQDRDFSAPNWLHNKIKSVASVVHGVDILTNLIAQLKVKGYLMYSVEELQAMNEKYEIIILSDVIEHVNNPVEFLAFYS
;
A
#
# COMPACT_ATOMS: atom_id res chain seq x y z
N MET A 1 -2.09 -20.14 -26.85
CA MET A 1 -1.06 -20.52 -25.88
C MET A 1 -1.51 -21.78 -25.17
N THR A 2 -0.77 -22.88 -25.29
CA THR A 2 -1.05 -24.13 -24.60
C THR A 2 -0.61 -24.05 -23.13
N LYS A 3 -1.10 -24.97 -22.28
CA LYS A 3 -0.64 -25.08 -20.88
C LYS A 3 0.89 -25.27 -20.79
N GLN A 4 1.48 -26.04 -21.70
CA GLN A 4 2.92 -26.25 -21.75
C GLN A 4 3.67 -24.96 -22.12
N GLU A 5 3.17 -24.21 -23.10
CA GLU A 5 3.74 -22.91 -23.49
C GLU A 5 3.69 -21.90 -22.34
N LEU A 6 2.56 -21.82 -21.62
CA LEU A 6 2.41 -20.94 -20.46
C LEU A 6 3.39 -21.31 -19.34
N LEU A 7 3.49 -22.60 -18.99
CA LEU A 7 4.39 -23.07 -17.95
C LEU A 7 5.86 -22.84 -18.31
N GLN A 8 6.23 -23.05 -19.57
CA GLN A 8 7.58 -22.76 -20.05
C GLN A 8 7.89 -21.26 -19.95
N HIS A 9 6.95 -20.41 -20.36
CA HIS A 9 7.07 -18.97 -20.22
C HIS A 9 7.24 -18.54 -18.76
N CYS A 10 6.38 -19.00 -17.85
CA CYS A 10 6.50 -18.66 -16.41
C CYS A 10 7.82 -19.13 -15.77
N ARG A 11 8.40 -20.25 -16.24
CA ARG A 11 9.68 -20.77 -15.73
C ARG A 11 10.90 -19.96 -16.19
N GLN A 12 10.83 -19.38 -17.38
CA GLN A 12 11.94 -18.61 -17.97
C GLN A 12 11.99 -17.17 -17.48
N ASN A 13 10.89 -16.66 -16.92
CA ASN A 13 10.83 -15.28 -16.43
C ASN A 13 11.45 -15.12 -15.04
N LYS A 14 12.14 -13.98 -14.84
CA LYS A 14 12.67 -13.59 -13.53
C LYS A 14 11.51 -13.44 -12.54
N ARG A 15 11.56 -14.17 -11.44
CA ARG A 15 10.65 -13.97 -10.31
C ARG A 15 11.10 -12.74 -9.53
N ILE A 16 10.16 -11.87 -9.22
CA ILE A 16 10.38 -10.69 -8.39
C ILE A 16 9.46 -10.82 -7.19
N HIS A 17 9.99 -10.62 -5.99
CA HIS A 17 9.16 -10.54 -4.79
C HIS A 17 8.43 -9.20 -4.78
N LYS A 18 7.12 -9.24 -4.51
CA LYS A 18 6.25 -8.06 -4.51
C LYS A 18 6.82 -6.94 -3.63
N ASP A 19 7.21 -7.29 -2.41
CA ASP A 19 7.73 -6.33 -1.44
C ASP A 19 9.03 -5.68 -1.93
N ASP A 20 9.98 -6.45 -2.47
CA ASP A 20 11.24 -5.90 -2.98
C ASP A 20 11.01 -4.85 -4.08
N LEU A 21 10.05 -5.13 -4.98
CA LEU A 21 9.66 -4.19 -6.03
C LEU A 21 9.04 -2.91 -5.45
N ILE A 22 8.06 -3.06 -4.54
CA ILE A 22 7.37 -1.93 -3.91
C ILE A 22 8.37 -1.06 -3.13
N LEU A 23 9.23 -1.66 -2.32
CA LEU A 23 10.23 -0.95 -1.52
C LEU A 23 11.24 -0.21 -2.40
N SER A 24 11.67 -0.83 -3.51
CA SER A 24 12.53 -0.15 -4.48
C SER A 24 11.86 1.07 -5.11
N ILE A 25 10.56 1.00 -5.41
CA ILE A 25 9.80 2.11 -6.01
C ILE A 25 9.57 3.23 -4.98
N CYS A 26 9.29 2.87 -3.72
CA CYS A 26 8.98 3.80 -2.65
C CYS A 26 10.22 4.50 -2.07
N SER A 27 11.42 3.99 -2.33
CA SER A 27 12.66 4.49 -1.73
C SER A 27 12.85 6.00 -1.96
N GLN A 28 13.00 6.75 -0.87
CA GLN A 28 13.17 8.21 -0.84
C GLN A 28 12.00 9.01 -1.44
N LYS A 29 10.84 8.38 -1.65
CA LYS A 29 9.63 9.02 -2.19
C LYS A 29 8.66 9.43 -1.08
N LYS A 30 7.86 10.46 -1.37
CA LYS A 30 6.65 10.77 -0.60
C LYS A 30 5.53 9.83 -1.04
N VAL A 31 5.12 8.93 -0.13
CA VAL A 31 4.22 7.81 -0.43
C VAL A 31 2.88 7.96 0.30
N LEU A 32 1.79 7.64 -0.39
CA LEU A 32 0.49 7.34 0.21
C LEU A 32 0.25 5.83 0.13
N ASP A 33 -0.03 5.20 1.26
CA ASP A 33 -0.36 3.78 1.36
C ASP A 33 -1.84 3.62 1.74
N VAL A 34 -2.66 3.17 0.79
CA VAL A 34 -4.11 3.08 0.93
C VAL A 34 -4.51 1.67 1.34
N GLY A 35 -5.41 1.56 2.32
CA GLY A 35 -5.76 0.27 2.93
C GLY A 35 -4.59 -0.30 3.75
N CYS A 36 -3.73 0.58 4.24
CA CYS A 36 -2.44 0.26 4.84
C CYS A 36 -2.51 -0.59 6.12
N ILE A 37 -3.66 -0.69 6.79
CA ILE A 37 -3.81 -1.53 7.98
C ILE A 37 -3.86 -3.01 7.59
N GLY A 38 -4.44 -3.32 6.43
CA GLY A 38 -4.55 -4.68 5.92
C GLY A 38 -5.38 -5.61 6.80
N GLN A 39 -5.27 -6.91 6.52
CA GLN A 39 -6.01 -7.96 7.23
C GLN A 39 -5.28 -8.45 8.49
N ASP A 40 -3.94 -8.41 8.49
CA ASP A 40 -3.11 -8.86 9.60
C ASP A 40 -2.92 -7.70 10.59
N ARG A 41 -3.38 -7.88 11.83
CA ARG A 41 -3.44 -6.82 12.84
C ARG A 41 -2.26 -6.86 13.82
N ASP A 42 -1.27 -7.70 13.55
CA ASP A 42 0.00 -7.65 14.25
C ASP A 42 0.93 -6.60 13.63
N PHE A 43 0.80 -5.36 14.09
CA PHE A 43 1.65 -4.24 13.65
C PHE A 43 3.10 -4.32 14.14
N SER A 44 3.44 -5.31 14.98
CA SER A 44 4.83 -5.61 15.33
C SER A 44 5.48 -6.58 14.36
N ALA A 45 4.68 -7.25 13.53
CA ALA A 45 5.16 -8.27 12.64
C ALA A 45 6.02 -7.65 11.51
N PRO A 46 7.16 -8.30 11.17
CA PRO A 46 8.08 -7.78 10.17
C PRO A 46 7.49 -7.80 8.75
N ASN A 47 6.37 -8.49 8.52
CA ASN A 47 5.69 -8.62 7.24
C ASN A 47 4.71 -7.47 6.94
N TRP A 48 4.40 -6.58 7.88
CA TRP A 48 3.48 -5.47 7.63
C TRP A 48 4.06 -4.47 6.62
N LEU A 49 3.46 -4.42 5.42
CA LEU A 49 3.99 -3.67 4.27
C LEU A 49 4.17 -2.17 4.57
N HIS A 50 3.20 -1.54 5.23
CA HIS A 50 3.26 -0.13 5.58
C HIS A 50 4.53 0.21 6.38
N ASN A 51 4.88 -0.63 7.37
CA ASN A 51 6.07 -0.44 8.18
C ASN A 51 7.36 -0.66 7.37
N LYS A 52 7.35 -1.59 6.40
CA LYS A 52 8.47 -1.75 5.46
C LYS A 52 8.64 -0.50 4.59
N ILE A 53 7.56 0.05 4.03
CA ILE A 53 7.60 1.28 3.22
C ILE A 53 8.15 2.44 4.06
N LYS A 54 7.70 2.59 5.31
CA LYS A 54 8.19 3.60 6.25
C LYS A 54 9.72 3.57 6.44
N SER A 55 10.36 2.40 6.29
CA SER A 55 11.80 2.26 6.45
C SER A 55 12.62 2.78 5.25
N VAL A 56 12.01 2.94 4.08
CA VAL A 56 12.71 3.33 2.84
C VAL A 56 12.21 4.64 2.24
N ALA A 57 10.94 4.99 2.45
CA ALA A 57 10.31 6.22 1.96
C ALA A 57 10.86 7.46 2.69
N SER A 58 10.81 8.63 2.04
CA SER A 58 11.14 9.89 2.72
C SER A 58 10.05 10.27 3.73
N VAL A 59 8.80 10.00 3.36
CA VAL A 59 7.63 10.02 4.25
C VAL A 59 6.59 9.06 3.70
N VAL A 60 5.88 8.36 4.58
CA VAL A 60 4.71 7.56 4.22
C VAL A 60 3.52 8.03 5.04
N HIS A 61 2.42 8.34 4.36
CA HIS A 61 1.12 8.53 4.97
C HIS A 61 0.28 7.28 4.74
N GLY A 62 -0.35 6.76 5.78
CA GLY A 62 -1.28 5.65 5.70
C GLY A 62 -2.72 6.18 5.72
N VAL A 63 -3.59 5.66 4.84
CA VAL A 63 -5.03 5.91 4.90
C VAL A 63 -5.79 4.60 4.99
N ASP A 64 -6.82 4.56 5.83
CA ASP A 64 -7.66 3.38 6.01
C ASP A 64 -9.07 3.77 6.48
N ILE A 65 -10.02 2.84 6.38
CA ILE A 65 -11.39 3.01 6.88
C ILE A 65 -11.51 2.64 8.37
N LEU A 66 -10.56 1.89 8.92
CA LEU A 66 -10.57 1.42 10.31
C LEU A 66 -10.09 2.49 11.29
N THR A 67 -10.95 3.49 11.52
CA THR A 67 -10.65 4.69 12.34
C THR A 67 -10.16 4.40 13.76
N ASN A 68 -10.66 3.34 14.38
CA ASN A 68 -10.21 2.90 15.72
C ASN A 68 -8.75 2.44 15.72
N LEU A 69 -8.30 1.75 14.67
CA LEU A 69 -6.92 1.29 14.52
C LEU A 69 -6.00 2.42 14.06
N ILE A 70 -6.50 3.35 13.23
CA ILE A 70 -5.81 4.60 12.91
C ILE A 70 -5.41 5.35 14.19
N ALA A 71 -6.35 5.54 15.12
CA ALA A 71 -6.07 6.23 16.38
C ALA A 71 -4.96 5.52 17.19
N GLN A 72 -4.97 4.19 17.24
CA GLN A 72 -3.95 3.40 17.94
C GLN A 72 -2.56 3.55 17.28
N LEU A 73 -2.51 3.53 15.95
CA LEU A 73 -1.27 3.65 15.20
C LEU A 73 -0.70 5.09 15.25
N LYS A 74 -1.56 6.12 15.28
CA LYS A 74 -1.15 7.51 15.53
C LYS A 74 -0.40 7.64 16.87
N VAL A 75 -0.93 7.03 17.94
CA VAL A 75 -0.27 7.02 19.27
C VAL A 75 1.10 6.35 19.22
N LYS A 76 1.28 5.35 18.33
CA LYS A 76 2.55 4.67 18.09
C LYS A 76 3.51 5.46 17.17
N GLY A 77 3.15 6.67 16.75
CA GLY A 77 3.98 7.55 15.93
C GLY A 77 3.87 7.31 14.42
N TYR A 78 2.87 6.57 13.95
CA TYR A 78 2.60 6.43 12.52
C TYR A 78 1.77 7.61 11.99
N LEU A 79 2.08 8.05 10.77
CA LEU A 79 1.33 9.09 10.06
C LEU A 79 0.12 8.45 9.38
N MET A 80 -0.94 8.25 10.14
CA MET A 80 -2.17 7.62 9.69
C MET A 80 -3.28 8.66 9.55
N TYR A 81 -4.21 8.45 8.63
CA TYR A 81 -5.29 9.38 8.35
C TYR A 81 -6.59 8.64 8.03
N SER A 82 -7.72 9.19 8.44
CA SER A 82 -9.00 8.82 7.82
C SER A 82 -9.07 9.38 6.40
N VAL A 83 -10.05 8.92 5.61
CA VAL A 83 -10.27 9.43 4.26
C VAL A 83 -10.57 10.93 4.28
N GLU A 84 -11.37 11.38 5.24
CA GLU A 84 -11.73 12.79 5.40
C GLU A 84 -10.52 13.66 5.76
N GLU A 85 -9.67 13.17 6.69
CA GLU A 85 -8.43 13.86 7.07
C GLU A 85 -7.48 13.98 5.87
N LEU A 86 -7.32 12.91 5.09
CA LEU A 86 -6.49 12.90 3.89
C LEU A 86 -6.99 13.92 2.85
N GLN A 87 -8.30 13.97 2.60
CA GLN A 87 -8.89 14.92 1.67
C GLN A 87 -8.69 16.36 2.13
N ALA A 88 -8.83 16.63 3.43
CA ALA A 88 -8.61 17.95 4.00
C ALA A 88 -7.15 18.43 3.88
N MET A 89 -6.18 17.50 3.95
CA MET A 89 -4.77 17.83 3.74
C MET A 89 -4.47 18.27 2.30
N ASN A 90 -5.21 17.73 1.32
CA ASN A 90 -5.05 18.06 -0.10
C ASN A 90 -3.58 17.98 -0.60
N GLU A 91 -2.87 16.96 -0.10
CA GLU A 91 -1.46 16.73 -0.39
C GLU A 91 -1.26 15.95 -1.69
N LYS A 92 -0.12 16.15 -2.36
CA LYS A 92 0.30 15.35 -3.52
C LYS A 92 1.39 14.36 -3.12
N TYR A 93 1.34 13.18 -3.73
CA TYR A 93 2.26 12.08 -3.47
C TYR A 93 2.95 11.69 -4.77
N GLU A 94 4.21 11.28 -4.67
CA GLU A 94 4.96 10.77 -5.82
C GLU A 94 4.55 9.34 -6.15
N ILE A 95 4.15 8.57 -5.13
CA ILE A 95 3.74 7.17 -5.26
C ILE A 95 2.49 6.95 -4.40
N ILE A 96 1.51 6.25 -4.98
CA ILE A 96 0.31 5.77 -4.28
C ILE A 96 0.30 4.24 -4.37
N ILE A 97 0.24 3.58 -3.22
CA ILE A 97 0.16 2.13 -3.11
C ILE A 97 -1.27 1.72 -2.79
N LEU A 98 -1.79 0.79 -3.59
CA LEU A 98 -3.11 0.16 -3.44
C LEU A 98 -2.93 -1.37 -3.36
N SER A 99 -2.08 -1.86 -2.45
CA SER A 99 -1.74 -3.30 -2.38
C SER A 99 -2.89 -4.08 -1.72
N ASP A 100 -3.46 -5.04 -2.46
CA ASP A 100 -4.50 -5.95 -1.97
C ASP A 100 -5.79 -5.20 -1.50
N VAL A 101 -6.14 -4.12 -2.21
CA VAL A 101 -7.33 -3.29 -1.94
C VAL A 101 -8.32 -3.30 -3.10
N ILE A 102 -7.83 -3.22 -4.34
CA ILE A 102 -8.65 -2.95 -5.52
C ILE A 102 -9.66 -4.07 -5.82
N GLU A 103 -9.38 -5.29 -5.40
CA GLU A 103 -10.27 -6.46 -5.52
C GLU A 103 -11.43 -6.45 -4.51
N HIS A 104 -11.34 -5.61 -3.47
CA HIS A 104 -12.33 -5.52 -2.41
C HIS A 104 -13.31 -4.36 -2.58
N VAL A 105 -13.10 -3.48 -3.57
CA VAL A 105 -13.96 -2.32 -3.81
C VAL A 105 -15.04 -2.62 -4.84
N ASN A 106 -16.22 -2.03 -4.65
CA ASN A 106 -17.36 -2.23 -5.56
C ASN A 106 -17.12 -1.64 -6.96
N ASN A 107 -16.45 -0.49 -7.03
CA ASN A 107 -16.17 0.22 -8.27
C ASN A 107 -14.68 0.61 -8.34
N PRO A 108 -13.81 -0.25 -8.91
CA PRO A 108 -12.38 0.02 -8.96
C PRO A 108 -12.02 1.23 -9.84
N VAL A 109 -12.85 1.60 -10.83
CA VAL A 109 -12.61 2.77 -11.68
C VAL A 109 -12.79 4.05 -10.89
N GLU A 110 -13.90 4.18 -10.18
CA GLU A 110 -14.18 5.32 -9.31
C GLU A 110 -13.16 5.41 -8.17
N PHE A 111 -12.79 4.27 -7.60
CA PHE A 111 -11.75 4.21 -6.57
C PHE A 111 -10.41 4.73 -7.07
N LEU A 112 -9.97 4.33 -8.27
CA LEU A 112 -8.73 4.85 -8.87
C LEU A 112 -8.82 6.35 -9.17
N ALA A 113 -9.96 6.82 -9.68
CA ALA A 113 -10.18 8.24 -9.99
C ALA A 113 -10.17 9.13 -8.73
N PHE A 114 -10.56 8.58 -7.58
CA PHE A 114 -10.51 9.29 -6.30
C PHE A 114 -9.08 9.60 -5.84
N TYR A 115 -8.13 8.68 -6.09
CA TYR A 115 -6.74 8.81 -5.63
C TYR A 115 -5.77 9.40 -6.67
N SER A 116 -6.19 9.58 -7.94
CA SER A 116 -5.37 10.20 -9.00
C SER A 116 -5.39 11.73 -8.95
#